data_AF-A0A2N7CHF5-F1
#
_entry.id   AF-A0A2N7CHF5-F1
#
_cell.length_a   1.000
_cell.length_b   1.000
_cell.length_c   1.000
_cell.angle_alpha   90.00
_cell.angle_beta   90.00
_cell.angle_gamma   90.00
#
_symmetry.space_group_name_H-M   'P 1'
#
loop_
_entity.id
_entity.type
_entity.pdbx_description
1 polymer ?
#
loop_
_entity_poly.entity_id
_entity_poly.type
_entity_poly.pdbx_seq_one_letter_code
_entity_poly.pdbx_strand_id
1 'polypeptide(L)'
;MKDLPNERYEVVKRLQSFNVDVIHAENIYPSGSGSWDILKTEIASADIFILILGNSYGWIPTEGPKKELNISVTHLELKHAQKLGIPVLSFLKNLEYGSDSDSEDAKRRDEFRKEVQDWNGGYFTTGFNLASDLATKVGDAYMSLLMNEFYKAKLQERAHLANTSKLKLKSTDHTSIKPKLTSLPFELVEAVKSGNAVLFAGSGISLAAGLPSASAFAQSLINLIHSVEPNYIANPTGSAFAGIATDISAVLGRDELVNAIVKVIDSPQGVEPTKAHVKSVELFEQIITTNYDSLFEAAILSLGLKSDTFYSEFDGEISKQALIKLHGTIDDPTSLLLTESEVFMFDKTRPNLWAEVLDILQSKIVVVVGASLHDPSIVRLFTEANNVKGYFISPELLKSTPERVKAWNLNFIPADADEFMSKLHEYINPEQ
;
A
#
# COMPACT_ATOMS: atom_id res chain seq x y z
N MET A 1 1.23 28.95 -13.67
CA MET A 1 -0.18 29.08 -13.24
C MET A 1 -0.64 27.65 -12.94
N LYS A 2 -0.82 27.28 -11.67
CA LYS A 2 -1.15 25.89 -11.28
C LYS A 2 -2.65 25.67 -11.52
N ASP A 3 -3.00 25.05 -12.63
CA ASP A 3 -4.35 24.55 -12.88
C ASP A 3 -4.60 23.34 -11.95
N LEU A 4 -5.83 23.24 -11.41
CA LEU A 4 -6.29 22.11 -10.58
C LEU A 4 -5.52 21.81 -9.25
N PRO A 5 -5.12 22.80 -8.42
CA PRO A 5 -4.34 22.53 -7.21
C PRO A 5 -5.12 21.76 -6.14
N ASN A 6 -6.43 22.03 -6.00
CA ASN A 6 -7.29 21.37 -5.01
C ASN A 6 -7.56 19.91 -5.40
N GLU A 7 -7.87 19.70 -6.68
CA GLU A 7 -8.05 18.39 -7.30
C GLU A 7 -6.83 17.50 -7.09
N ARG A 8 -5.63 18.01 -7.38
CA ARG A 8 -4.37 17.27 -7.18
C ARG A 8 -4.14 16.94 -5.70
N TYR A 9 -4.41 17.88 -4.80
CA TYR A 9 -4.27 17.66 -3.36
C TYR A 9 -5.17 16.51 -2.87
N GLU A 10 -6.46 16.51 -3.25
CA GLU A 10 -7.40 15.45 -2.84
C GLU A 10 -7.03 14.09 -3.46
N VAL A 11 -6.55 14.05 -4.71
CA VAL A 11 -6.04 12.82 -5.34
C VAL A 11 -4.84 12.26 -4.59
N VAL A 12 -3.85 13.10 -4.27
CA VAL A 12 -2.66 12.69 -3.52
C VAL A 12 -3.06 12.11 -2.16
N LYS A 13 -3.90 12.84 -1.42
CA LYS A 13 -4.40 12.41 -0.11
C LYS A 13 -5.13 11.06 -0.20
N ARG A 14 -5.94 10.85 -1.24
CA ARG A 14 -6.66 9.59 -1.47
C ARG A 14 -5.72 8.43 -1.77
N LEU A 15 -4.74 8.60 -2.65
CA LEU A 15 -3.78 7.54 -2.98
C LEU A 15 -2.87 7.21 -1.78
N GLN A 16 -2.42 8.22 -1.04
CA GLN A 16 -1.66 8.03 0.20
C GLN A 16 -2.47 7.25 1.25
N SER A 17 -3.80 7.39 1.29
CA SER A 17 -4.66 6.59 2.17
C SER A 17 -4.63 5.09 1.85
N PHE A 18 -4.19 4.70 0.65
CA PHE A 18 -3.94 3.32 0.25
C PHE A 18 -2.49 2.86 0.44
N ASN A 19 -1.66 3.69 1.08
CA ASN A 19 -0.22 3.51 1.25
C ASN A 19 0.56 3.50 -0.08
N VAL A 20 0.13 4.34 -1.02
CA VAL A 20 0.78 4.53 -2.32
C VAL A 20 1.69 5.74 -2.27
N ASP A 21 2.96 5.56 -2.64
CA ASP A 21 3.91 6.67 -2.84
C ASP A 21 3.51 7.47 -4.10
N VAL A 22 3.43 8.80 -3.99
CA VAL A 22 3.06 9.69 -5.11
C VAL A 22 4.25 10.57 -5.50
N ILE A 23 4.63 10.53 -6.78
CA ILE A 23 5.71 11.35 -7.35
C ILE A 23 5.12 12.70 -7.79
N HIS A 24 5.62 13.80 -7.23
CA HIS A 24 5.17 15.16 -7.57
C HIS A 24 6.04 15.79 -8.66
N ALA A 25 5.55 15.81 -9.91
CA ALA A 25 6.26 16.43 -11.04
C ALA A 25 6.46 17.96 -10.90
N GLU A 26 5.70 18.63 -10.03
CA GLU A 26 5.57 20.10 -9.99
C GLU A 26 6.28 20.80 -8.81
N ASN A 27 7.06 20.06 -8.01
CA ASN A 27 7.95 20.64 -6.99
C ASN A 27 9.36 20.98 -7.54
N ILE A 28 9.56 20.93 -8.86
CA ILE A 28 10.86 21.12 -9.51
C ILE A 28 10.89 22.49 -10.23
N TYR A 29 11.29 23.57 -9.55
CA TYR A 29 11.86 24.80 -10.17
C TYR A 29 12.73 25.56 -9.15
N PRO A 30 13.84 26.26 -9.51
CA PRO A 30 14.24 26.73 -10.85
C PRO A 30 15.74 26.60 -11.22
N SER A 31 16.05 26.23 -12.47
CA SER A 31 16.97 26.99 -13.34
C SER A 31 16.88 26.39 -14.75
N GLY A 32 16.72 27.28 -15.75
CA GLY A 32 16.55 26.87 -17.14
C GLY A 32 17.68 25.94 -17.58
N SER A 33 17.31 24.91 -18.34
CA SER A 33 18.14 23.87 -19.00
C SER A 33 18.32 22.48 -18.36
N GLY A 34 17.63 22.14 -17.25
CA GLY A 34 17.70 20.77 -16.66
C GLY A 34 16.40 19.97 -16.47
N SER A 35 15.22 20.45 -16.91
CA SER A 35 13.92 19.96 -16.40
C SER A 35 13.40 18.65 -17.06
N TRP A 36 13.57 18.45 -18.38
CA TRP A 36 12.94 17.32 -19.08
C TRP A 36 13.63 15.97 -18.83
N ASP A 37 14.95 15.94 -18.67
CA ASP A 37 15.67 14.69 -18.40
C ASP A 37 15.34 14.14 -17.02
N ILE A 38 15.19 15.02 -16.02
CA ILE A 38 14.72 14.66 -14.68
C ILE A 38 13.28 14.12 -14.77
N LEU A 39 12.37 14.86 -15.41
CA LEU A 39 10.97 14.45 -15.59
C LEU A 39 10.83 13.08 -16.28
N LYS A 40 11.58 12.82 -17.36
CA LYS A 40 11.58 11.50 -18.01
C LYS A 40 11.96 10.39 -17.05
N THR A 41 12.96 10.65 -16.21
CA THR A 41 13.51 9.64 -15.32
C THR A 41 12.57 9.36 -14.15
N GLU A 42 11.92 10.41 -13.61
CA GLU A 42 10.82 10.30 -12.65
C GLU A 42 9.64 9.51 -13.22
N ILE A 43 9.18 9.81 -14.44
CA ILE A 43 8.13 9.05 -15.12
C ILE A 43 8.56 7.59 -15.31
N ALA A 44 9.81 7.34 -15.72
CA ALA A 44 10.35 6.00 -15.87
C ALA A 44 10.46 5.22 -14.55
N SER A 45 10.35 5.89 -13.42
CA SER A 45 10.32 5.32 -12.07
C SER A 45 8.90 5.05 -11.54
N ALA A 46 7.85 5.49 -12.24
CA ALA A 46 6.47 5.36 -11.82
C ALA A 46 5.80 4.06 -12.29
N ASP A 47 5.01 3.43 -11.42
CA ASP A 47 4.29 2.19 -11.74
C ASP A 47 2.98 2.46 -12.49
N ILE A 48 2.32 3.58 -12.18
CA ILE A 48 1.07 4.05 -12.79
C ILE A 48 1.22 5.54 -13.08
N PHE A 49 0.66 6.01 -14.20
CA PHE A 49 0.58 7.41 -14.55
C PHE A 49 -0.86 7.91 -14.41
N ILE A 50 -1.07 8.94 -13.59
CA ILE A 50 -2.40 9.54 -13.40
C ILE A 50 -2.44 10.87 -14.17
N LEU A 51 -3.27 10.92 -15.21
CA LEU A 51 -3.47 12.09 -16.03
C LEU A 51 -4.73 12.84 -15.58
N ILE A 52 -4.58 14.10 -15.19
CA ILE A 52 -5.70 14.97 -14.82
C ILE A 52 -5.73 16.16 -15.80
N LEU A 53 -6.78 16.26 -16.61
CA LEU A 53 -6.94 17.32 -17.61
C LEU A 53 -7.93 18.38 -17.13
N GLY A 54 -7.47 19.64 -17.11
CA GLY A 54 -8.22 20.81 -16.67
C GLY A 54 -8.85 21.61 -17.81
N ASN A 55 -9.04 22.91 -17.58
CA ASN A 55 -9.75 23.80 -18.51
C ASN A 55 -8.86 24.35 -19.63
N SER A 56 -7.54 24.16 -19.52
CA SER A 56 -6.54 24.62 -20.49
C SER A 56 -5.76 23.44 -21.10
N TYR A 57 -5.18 23.66 -22.28
CA TYR A 57 -4.24 22.68 -22.88
C TYR A 57 -2.91 22.61 -22.10
N GLY A 58 -2.54 23.71 -21.46
CA GLY A 58 -1.38 23.84 -20.61
C GLY A 58 -0.19 24.52 -21.31
N TRP A 59 0.87 24.75 -20.53
CA TRP A 59 2.03 25.51 -21.02
C TRP A 59 2.85 24.72 -22.05
N ILE A 60 3.15 25.38 -23.17
CA ILE A 60 4.01 24.86 -24.25
C ILE A 60 5.41 25.45 -24.09
N PRO A 61 6.46 24.63 -24.00
CA PRO A 61 7.83 25.13 -23.89
C PRO A 61 8.23 26.01 -25.08
N THR A 62 8.63 27.25 -24.80
CA THR A 62 9.12 28.19 -25.83
C THR A 62 10.63 28.13 -26.02
N GLU A 63 11.36 27.45 -25.13
CA GLU A 63 12.82 27.30 -25.12
C GLU A 63 13.19 25.94 -24.48
N GLY A 64 14.38 25.41 -24.78
CA GLY A 64 14.88 24.14 -24.25
C GLY A 64 14.52 22.90 -25.09
N PRO A 65 14.91 21.69 -24.62
CA PRO A 65 14.66 20.44 -25.34
C PRO A 65 13.15 20.21 -25.53
N LYS A 66 12.76 19.68 -26.70
CA LYS A 66 11.37 19.39 -27.12
C LYS A 66 10.49 20.59 -27.49
N LYS A 67 11.01 21.83 -27.49
CA LYS A 67 10.33 23.01 -28.08
C LYS A 67 9.77 22.74 -29.47
N GLU A 68 10.57 22.07 -30.30
CA GLU A 68 10.23 21.74 -31.71
C GLU A 68 8.91 20.97 -31.85
N LEU A 69 8.48 20.25 -30.80
CA LEU A 69 7.27 19.42 -30.85
C LEU A 69 5.98 20.23 -30.70
N ASN A 70 6.06 21.48 -30.23
CA ASN A 70 4.92 22.40 -30.13
C ASN A 70 3.68 21.81 -29.38
N ILE A 71 3.93 21.01 -28.34
CA ILE A 71 2.91 20.40 -27.48
C ILE A 71 3.15 20.77 -26.01
N SER A 72 2.10 20.72 -25.19
CA SER A 72 2.19 21.10 -23.77
C SER A 72 3.04 20.11 -22.97
N VAL A 73 3.58 20.55 -21.83
CA VAL A 73 4.39 19.67 -20.95
C VAL A 73 3.59 18.44 -20.52
N THR A 74 2.34 18.59 -20.09
CA THR A 74 1.48 17.46 -19.74
C THR A 74 1.26 16.49 -20.91
N HIS A 75 1.14 17.00 -22.14
CA HIS A 75 1.04 16.15 -23.33
C HIS A 75 2.37 15.40 -23.60
N LEU A 76 3.52 16.06 -23.41
CA LEU A 76 4.83 15.41 -23.51
C LEU A 76 5.00 14.28 -22.50
N GLU A 77 4.61 14.52 -21.24
CA GLU A 77 4.66 13.52 -20.15
C GLU A 77 3.82 12.29 -20.50
N LEU A 78 2.59 12.49 -20.97
CA LEU A 78 1.71 11.39 -21.40
C LEU A 78 2.35 10.54 -22.50
N LYS A 79 2.85 11.17 -23.58
CA LYS A 79 3.50 10.43 -24.68
C LYS A 79 4.71 9.65 -24.21
N HIS A 80 5.43 10.17 -23.22
CA HIS A 80 6.56 9.45 -22.64
C HIS A 80 6.11 8.24 -21.82
N ALA A 81 5.12 8.41 -20.94
CA ALA A 81 4.54 7.31 -20.16
C ALA A 81 3.98 6.20 -21.06
N GLN A 82 3.26 6.57 -22.13
CA GLN A 82 2.74 5.63 -23.14
C GLN A 82 3.86 4.87 -23.85
N LYS A 83 4.94 5.56 -24.24
CA LYS A 83 6.11 4.92 -24.87
C LYS A 83 6.76 3.87 -23.96
N LEU A 84 6.74 4.10 -22.65
CA LEU A 84 7.24 3.18 -21.64
C LEU A 84 6.25 2.07 -21.26
N GLY A 85 5.05 2.07 -21.85
CA GLY A 85 4.00 1.09 -21.55
C GLY A 85 3.40 1.25 -20.15
N ILE A 86 3.57 2.41 -19.50
CA ILE A 86 3.04 2.66 -18.16
C ILE A 86 1.52 2.72 -18.24
N PRO A 87 0.78 1.99 -17.37
CA PRO A 87 -0.66 2.13 -17.26
C PRO A 87 -1.06 3.58 -16.99
N VAL A 88 -1.97 4.12 -17.80
CA VAL A 88 -2.47 5.50 -17.64
C VAL A 88 -3.93 5.48 -17.21
N LEU A 89 -4.22 6.15 -16.08
CA LEU A 89 -5.56 6.45 -15.61
C LEU A 89 -5.86 7.92 -15.90
N SER A 90 -6.86 8.18 -16.74
CA SER A 90 -7.14 9.52 -17.26
C SER A 90 -8.44 10.10 -16.70
N PHE A 91 -8.39 11.34 -16.22
CA PHE A 91 -9.52 12.03 -15.60
C PHE A 91 -9.68 13.42 -16.21
N LEU A 92 -10.83 13.69 -16.82
CA LEU A 92 -11.09 14.91 -17.57
C LEU A 92 -12.07 15.79 -16.80
N LYS A 93 -11.70 17.04 -16.50
CA LYS A 93 -12.65 17.99 -15.90
C LYS A 93 -13.75 18.28 -16.91
N ASN A 94 -15.01 18.17 -16.52
CA ASN A 94 -16.11 18.57 -17.38
C ASN A 94 -16.04 20.09 -17.59
N LEU A 95 -16.14 20.52 -18.84
CA LEU A 95 -16.12 21.93 -19.19
C LEU A 95 -17.49 22.54 -18.89
N GLU A 96 -17.51 23.70 -18.26
CA GLU A 96 -18.74 24.42 -17.95
C GLU A 96 -19.39 25.00 -19.21
N TYR A 97 -20.70 25.23 -19.18
CA TYR A 97 -21.41 25.87 -20.27
C TYR A 97 -20.85 27.28 -20.52
N GLY A 98 -20.45 27.57 -21.78
CA GLY A 98 -19.80 28.83 -22.14
C GLY A 98 -18.27 28.82 -21.99
N SER A 99 -17.65 27.66 -21.73
CA SER A 99 -16.20 27.51 -21.80
C SER A 99 -15.66 27.93 -23.16
N ASP A 100 -14.49 28.56 -23.17
CA ASP A 100 -13.80 28.94 -24.39
C ASP A 100 -13.58 27.72 -25.31
N SER A 101 -14.00 27.86 -26.56
CA SER A 101 -13.92 26.87 -27.63
C SER A 101 -13.26 27.44 -28.90
N ASP A 102 -12.98 28.74 -28.93
CA ASP A 102 -12.52 29.43 -30.14
C ASP A 102 -11.02 29.70 -30.12
N SER A 103 -10.43 29.89 -28.93
CA SER A 103 -9.00 30.13 -28.81
C SER A 103 -8.16 28.95 -29.28
N GLU A 104 -6.92 29.25 -29.65
CA GLU A 104 -5.95 28.22 -30.03
C GLU A 104 -5.68 27.23 -28.89
N ASP A 105 -5.70 27.69 -27.64
CA ASP A 105 -5.56 26.82 -26.47
C ASP A 105 -6.77 25.88 -26.34
N ALA A 106 -7.99 26.39 -26.51
CA ALA A 106 -9.21 25.60 -26.45
C ALA A 106 -9.25 24.51 -27.54
N LYS A 107 -8.87 24.85 -28.78
CA LYS A 107 -8.78 23.87 -29.88
C LYS A 107 -7.80 22.76 -29.57
N ARG A 108 -6.59 23.10 -29.09
CA ARG A 108 -5.58 22.11 -28.71
C ARG A 108 -5.99 21.27 -27.50
N ARG A 109 -6.65 21.89 -26.52
CA ARG A 109 -7.22 21.20 -25.36
C ARG A 109 -8.21 20.14 -25.80
N ASP A 110 -9.13 20.49 -26.70
CA ASP A 110 -10.20 19.60 -27.13
C ASP A 110 -9.67 18.48 -28.04
N GLU A 111 -8.69 18.78 -28.91
CA GLU A 111 -7.96 17.76 -29.67
C GLU A 111 -7.22 16.78 -28.74
N PHE A 112 -6.54 17.28 -27.71
CA PHE A 112 -5.82 16.43 -26.77
C PHE A 112 -6.75 15.57 -25.91
N ARG A 113 -7.89 16.14 -25.47
CA ARG A 113 -8.94 15.38 -24.77
C ARG A 113 -9.46 14.24 -25.64
N LYS A 114 -9.68 14.50 -26.92
CA LYS A 114 -10.10 13.48 -27.89
C LYS A 114 -9.03 12.40 -28.08
N GLU A 115 -7.76 12.78 -28.22
CA GLU A 115 -6.64 11.82 -28.30
C GLU A 115 -6.60 10.88 -27.08
N VAL A 116 -6.81 11.41 -25.88
CA VAL A 116 -6.84 10.63 -24.63
C VAL A 116 -8.05 9.68 -24.59
N GLN A 117 -9.21 10.14 -25.03
CA GLN A 117 -10.45 9.34 -25.04
C GLN A 117 -10.46 8.25 -26.11
N ASP A 118 -9.92 8.54 -27.30
CA ASP A 118 -9.84 7.61 -28.43
C ASP A 118 -8.75 6.53 -28.23
N TRP A 119 -7.93 6.66 -27.20
CA TRP A 119 -6.82 5.75 -26.96
C TRP A 119 -7.30 4.37 -26.51
N ASN A 120 -7.31 3.42 -27.45
CA ASN A 120 -7.62 2.00 -27.23
C ASN A 120 -6.70 1.28 -26.20
N GLY A 121 -5.61 1.92 -25.74
CA GLY A 121 -4.73 1.42 -24.68
C GLY A 121 -5.03 2.00 -23.29
N GLY A 122 -6.03 2.88 -23.18
CA GLY A 122 -6.51 3.53 -21.96
C GLY A 122 -6.96 2.53 -20.93
N TYR A 123 -6.23 2.42 -19.82
CA TYR A 123 -6.63 1.54 -18.72
C TYR A 123 -7.89 2.08 -18.01
N PHE A 124 -8.13 3.40 -18.08
CA PHE A 124 -9.35 4.05 -17.57
C PHE A 124 -9.47 5.49 -18.08
N THR A 125 -10.67 5.94 -18.47
CA THR A 125 -10.96 7.35 -18.79
C THR A 125 -12.34 7.75 -18.28
N THR A 126 -12.42 8.81 -17.45
CA THR A 126 -13.70 9.32 -16.94
C THR A 126 -13.72 10.84 -16.75
N GLY A 127 -14.91 11.43 -16.71
CA GLY A 127 -15.10 12.85 -16.42
C GLY A 127 -15.26 13.15 -14.93
N PHE A 128 -14.91 14.36 -14.47
CA PHE A 128 -15.16 14.81 -13.09
C PHE A 128 -15.58 16.29 -13.02
N ASN A 129 -16.29 16.66 -11.93
CA ASN A 129 -16.69 18.06 -11.70
C ASN A 129 -15.98 18.69 -10.49
N LEU A 130 -15.90 17.95 -9.38
CA LEU A 130 -15.37 18.42 -8.10
C LEU A 130 -14.09 17.65 -7.73
N ALA A 131 -13.25 18.26 -6.90
CA ALA A 131 -12.03 17.62 -6.39
C ALA A 131 -12.32 16.34 -5.59
N SER A 132 -13.40 16.33 -4.81
CA SER A 132 -13.84 15.14 -4.06
C SER A 132 -14.32 14.01 -4.97
N ASP A 133 -15.11 14.33 -5.99
CA ASP A 133 -15.56 13.39 -7.03
C ASP A 133 -14.37 12.77 -7.79
N LEU A 134 -13.40 13.62 -8.17
CA LEU A 134 -12.16 13.16 -8.78
C LEU A 134 -11.40 12.18 -7.87
N ALA A 135 -11.22 12.52 -6.60
CA ALA A 135 -10.49 11.67 -5.66
C ALA A 135 -11.16 10.30 -5.51
N THR A 136 -12.49 10.24 -5.37
CA THR A 136 -13.25 8.98 -5.34
C THR A 136 -12.99 8.16 -6.61
N LYS A 137 -13.18 8.76 -7.79
CA LYS A 137 -12.98 8.08 -9.08
C LYS A 137 -11.55 7.59 -9.29
N VAL A 138 -10.55 8.36 -8.86
CA VAL A 138 -9.14 7.93 -8.90
C VAL A 138 -8.93 6.72 -8.00
N GLY A 139 -9.49 6.74 -6.78
CA GLY A 139 -9.39 5.61 -5.88
C GLY A 139 -10.03 4.36 -6.45
N ASP A 140 -11.23 4.47 -7.03
CA ASP A 140 -11.94 3.33 -7.60
C ASP A 140 -11.24 2.76 -8.83
N ALA A 141 -10.69 3.63 -9.69
CA ALA A 141 -9.91 3.21 -10.86
C ALA A 141 -8.61 2.51 -10.44
N TYR A 142 -7.91 3.06 -9.45
CA TYR A 142 -6.70 2.44 -8.88
C TYR A 142 -7.00 1.07 -8.28
N MET A 143 -8.09 0.96 -7.49
CA MET A 143 -8.53 -0.32 -6.94
C MET A 143 -8.90 -1.33 -8.03
N SER A 144 -9.69 -0.90 -9.02
CA SER A 144 -10.09 -1.77 -10.14
C SER A 144 -8.89 -2.29 -10.91
N LEU A 145 -7.84 -1.48 -11.03
CA LEU A 145 -6.59 -1.87 -11.69
C LEU A 145 -5.81 -2.90 -10.86
N LEU A 146 -5.79 -2.79 -9.53
CA LEU A 146 -5.16 -3.80 -8.65
C LEU A 146 -5.92 -5.13 -8.62
N MET A 147 -7.25 -5.08 -8.66
CA MET A 147 -8.11 -6.27 -8.56
C MET A 147 -8.24 -7.03 -9.88
N ASN A 148 -7.85 -6.43 -11.00
CA ASN A 148 -7.89 -7.09 -12.29
C ASN A 148 -6.61 -7.92 -12.51
N GLU A 149 -6.75 -9.23 -12.53
CA GLU A 149 -5.66 -10.19 -12.74
C GLU A 149 -4.72 -9.85 -13.90
N PHE A 150 -5.26 -9.44 -15.05
CA PHE A 150 -4.44 -9.09 -16.21
C PHE A 150 -3.61 -7.81 -15.98
N TYR A 151 -4.15 -6.86 -15.22
CA TYR A 151 -3.44 -5.63 -14.88
C TYR A 151 -2.48 -5.81 -13.70
N LYS A 152 -2.78 -6.70 -12.76
CA LYS A 152 -1.88 -7.08 -11.66
C LYS A 152 -0.55 -7.64 -12.19
N ALA A 153 -0.59 -8.57 -13.15
CA ALA A 153 0.60 -9.08 -13.83
C ALA A 153 1.45 -7.97 -14.48
N LYS A 154 0.79 -7.09 -15.25
CA LYS A 154 1.45 -5.97 -15.92
C LYS A 154 2.05 -4.97 -14.94
N LEU A 155 1.39 -4.72 -13.82
CA LEU A 155 1.92 -3.87 -12.76
C LEU A 155 3.16 -4.48 -12.11
N GLN A 156 3.16 -5.78 -11.83
CA GLN A 156 4.31 -6.46 -11.27
C GLN A 156 5.53 -6.40 -12.21
N GLU A 157 5.34 -6.65 -13.51
CA GLU A 157 6.38 -6.50 -14.52
C GLU A 157 6.90 -5.05 -14.58
N ARG A 158 5.96 -4.09 -14.57
CA ARG A 158 6.28 -2.66 -14.58
C ARG A 158 7.08 -2.23 -13.35
N ALA A 159 6.73 -2.72 -12.16
CA ALA A 159 7.40 -2.42 -10.91
C ALA A 159 8.86 -2.86 -10.92
N HIS A 160 9.17 -4.01 -11.54
CA HIS A 160 10.55 -4.46 -11.73
C HIS A 160 11.36 -3.50 -12.62
N LEU A 161 10.76 -3.03 -13.73
CA LEU A 161 11.37 -2.04 -14.62
C LEU A 161 11.54 -0.67 -13.93
N ALA A 162 10.55 -0.24 -13.13
CA ALA A 162 10.56 1.01 -12.38
C ALA A 162 11.67 1.02 -11.32
N ASN A 163 11.83 -0.08 -10.58
CA ASN A 163 12.89 -0.24 -9.59
C ASN A 163 14.29 -0.17 -10.22
N THR A 164 14.47 -0.75 -11.41
CA THR A 164 15.72 -0.64 -12.17
C THR A 164 16.04 0.81 -12.54
N SER A 165 15.03 1.60 -12.91
CA SER A 165 15.16 3.03 -13.18
C SER A 165 15.45 3.85 -11.91
N LYS A 166 14.78 3.55 -10.77
CA LYS A 166 15.06 4.16 -9.46
C LYS A 166 16.51 3.93 -9.01
N LEU A 167 17.06 2.74 -9.26
CA LEU A 167 18.46 2.43 -8.93
C LEU A 167 19.46 3.26 -9.75
N LYS A 168 19.15 3.55 -11.03
CA LYS A 168 19.97 4.44 -11.88
C LYS A 168 19.89 5.91 -11.43
N LEU A 169 18.71 6.37 -10.97
CA LEU A 169 18.49 7.71 -10.41
C LEU A 169 19.37 8.00 -9.20
N LYS A 170 19.62 7.01 -8.33
CA LYS A 170 20.48 7.16 -7.14
C LYS A 170 21.94 7.54 -7.46
N SER A 171 22.37 7.57 -8.72
CA SER A 171 23.71 8.01 -9.15
C SER A 171 23.81 9.49 -9.55
N THR A 172 22.69 10.22 -9.65
CA THR A 172 22.67 11.65 -10.01
C THR A 172 21.62 12.37 -9.18
N ASP A 173 22.07 13.15 -8.19
CA ASP A 173 21.28 13.81 -7.14
C ASP A 173 20.06 14.61 -7.62
N HIS A 174 18.91 14.28 -7.03
CA HIS A 174 18.03 15.18 -6.26
C HIS A 174 16.86 14.36 -5.70
N THR A 175 17.12 13.53 -4.69
CA THR A 175 16.05 12.88 -3.94
C THR A 175 15.52 13.81 -2.87
N SER A 176 14.19 13.91 -2.74
CA SER A 176 13.56 14.02 -1.42
C SER A 176 14.20 12.94 -0.54
N ILE A 177 15.13 13.35 0.33
CA ILE A 177 15.90 12.43 1.17
C ILE A 177 14.92 11.82 2.18
N LYS A 178 14.31 10.66 1.86
CA LYS A 178 13.98 9.69 2.90
C LYS A 178 15.34 9.33 3.51
N PRO A 179 15.62 9.66 4.79
CA PRO A 179 16.90 9.36 5.39
C PRO A 179 17.10 7.84 5.33
N LYS A 180 18.09 7.40 4.54
CA LYS A 180 18.44 5.99 4.44
C LYS A 180 18.75 5.47 5.84
N LEU A 181 18.20 4.32 6.22
CA LEU A 181 18.42 3.74 7.54
C LEU A 181 19.91 3.42 7.72
N THR A 182 20.61 4.27 8.48
CA THR A 182 22.08 4.19 8.62
C THR A 182 22.51 3.23 9.72
N SER A 183 21.75 3.16 10.81
CA SER A 183 22.03 2.29 11.95
C SER A 183 20.76 1.77 12.62
N LEU A 184 20.91 0.63 13.30
CA LEU A 184 19.88 0.04 14.14
C LEU A 184 20.28 0.11 15.63
N PRO A 185 19.33 0.25 16.55
CA PRO A 185 19.61 0.18 17.98
C PRO A 185 20.25 -1.15 18.37
N PHE A 186 21.29 -1.11 19.21
CA PHE A 186 22.00 -2.32 19.66
C PHE A 186 21.06 -3.29 20.39
N GLU A 187 20.18 -2.77 21.26
CA GLU A 187 19.20 -3.58 22.00
C GLU A 187 18.26 -4.36 21.06
N LEU A 188 17.82 -3.74 19.97
CA LEU A 188 17.01 -4.43 18.94
C LEU A 188 17.78 -5.60 18.32
N VAL A 189 19.00 -5.33 17.86
CA VAL A 189 19.82 -6.35 17.16
C VAL A 189 20.12 -7.53 18.10
N GLU A 190 20.49 -7.26 19.35
CA GLU A 190 20.77 -8.31 20.33
C GLU A 190 19.51 -9.10 20.73
N ALA A 191 18.36 -8.43 20.86
CA ALA A 191 17.10 -9.12 21.15
C ALA A 191 16.72 -10.10 20.04
N VAL A 192 16.91 -9.72 18.78
CA VAL A 192 16.68 -10.60 17.63
C VAL A 192 17.69 -11.75 17.62
N LYS A 193 18.99 -11.48 17.78
CA LYS A 193 20.05 -12.51 17.85
C LYS A 193 19.84 -13.55 18.95
N SER A 194 19.30 -13.14 20.09
CA SER A 194 19.07 -14.01 21.25
C SER A 194 17.72 -14.73 21.23
N GLY A 195 16.88 -14.53 20.21
CA GLY A 195 15.51 -15.08 20.15
C GLY A 195 14.53 -14.41 21.13
N ASN A 196 14.95 -13.29 21.75
CA ASN A 196 14.14 -12.50 22.69
C ASN A 196 13.37 -11.36 22.01
N ALA A 197 13.16 -11.46 20.70
CA ALA A 197 12.32 -10.56 19.93
C ALA A 197 11.19 -11.34 19.23
N VAL A 198 10.05 -10.69 19.07
CA VAL A 198 8.91 -11.18 18.27
C VAL A 198 8.60 -10.16 17.19
N LEU A 199 8.38 -10.64 15.97
CA LEU A 199 7.89 -9.79 14.88
C LEU A 199 6.37 -9.73 14.97
N PHE A 200 5.80 -8.51 14.93
CA PHE A 200 4.38 -8.30 14.67
C PHE A 200 4.22 -7.69 13.28
N ALA A 201 3.74 -8.48 12.32
CA ALA A 201 3.62 -8.10 10.92
C ALA A 201 2.17 -7.84 10.51
N GLY A 202 1.90 -6.71 9.86
CA GLY A 202 0.60 -6.38 9.27
C GLY A 202 0.62 -6.40 7.74
N SER A 203 -0.50 -6.02 7.11
CA SER A 203 -0.70 -6.14 5.65
C SER A 203 0.32 -5.35 4.82
N GLY A 204 0.97 -4.35 5.42
CA GLY A 204 1.97 -3.52 4.77
C GLY A 204 3.20 -4.31 4.30
N ILE A 205 3.53 -5.44 4.92
CA ILE A 205 4.65 -6.30 4.49
C ILE A 205 4.34 -7.04 3.16
N SER A 206 3.06 -7.27 2.87
CA SER A 206 2.55 -7.96 1.69
C SER A 206 2.39 -7.06 0.46
N LEU A 207 2.56 -5.74 0.60
CA LEU A 207 2.37 -4.77 -0.49
C LEU A 207 3.30 -5.03 -1.68
N ALA A 208 4.58 -5.33 -1.41
CA ALA A 208 5.56 -5.57 -2.47
C ALA A 208 5.33 -6.89 -3.23
N ALA A 209 4.49 -7.80 -2.70
CA ALA A 209 4.04 -9.00 -3.42
C ALA A 209 2.89 -8.70 -4.39
N GLY A 210 2.36 -7.48 -4.37
CA GLY A 210 1.20 -7.07 -5.17
C GLY A 210 -0.15 -7.33 -4.49
N LEU A 211 -0.16 -7.64 -3.18
CA LEU A 211 -1.40 -7.66 -2.39
C LEU A 211 -1.79 -6.23 -1.99
N PRO A 212 -3.09 -5.91 -1.92
CA PRO A 212 -3.54 -4.58 -1.51
C PRO A 212 -3.25 -4.30 -0.03
N SER A 213 -3.13 -3.02 0.34
CA SER A 213 -3.16 -2.61 1.74
C SER A 213 -4.53 -2.93 2.38
N ALA A 214 -4.60 -3.01 3.71
CA ALA A 214 -5.89 -3.16 4.41
C ALA A 214 -6.94 -2.10 4.03
N SER A 215 -6.52 -0.85 3.77
CA SER A 215 -7.43 0.21 3.33
C SER A 215 -7.88 0.06 1.88
N ALA A 216 -6.97 -0.34 0.99
CA ALA A 216 -7.31 -0.70 -0.39
C ALA A 216 -8.28 -1.90 -0.42
N PHE A 217 -8.04 -2.90 0.44
CA PHE A 217 -8.89 -4.07 0.54
C PHE A 217 -10.28 -3.72 1.08
N ALA A 218 -10.37 -2.93 2.14
CA ALA A 218 -11.64 -2.40 2.63
C ALA A 218 -12.41 -1.61 1.55
N GLN A 219 -11.72 -0.84 0.71
CA GLN A 219 -12.35 -0.15 -0.41
C GLN A 219 -12.91 -1.13 -1.47
N SER A 220 -12.20 -2.23 -1.76
CA SER A 220 -12.72 -3.25 -2.67
C SER A 220 -14.01 -3.89 -2.15
N LEU A 221 -14.12 -4.07 -0.84
CA LEU A 221 -15.33 -4.56 -0.17
C LEU A 221 -16.46 -3.52 -0.22
N ILE A 222 -16.18 -2.22 -0.04
CA ILE A 222 -17.16 -1.15 -0.25
C ILE A 222 -17.72 -1.20 -1.68
N ASN A 223 -16.86 -1.38 -2.68
CA ASN A 223 -17.30 -1.44 -4.08
C ASN A 223 -18.18 -2.67 -4.35
N LEU A 224 -17.90 -3.79 -3.66
CA LEU A 224 -18.74 -4.99 -3.73
C LEU A 224 -20.15 -4.73 -3.19
N ILE A 225 -20.27 -4.13 -2.00
CA ILE A 225 -21.59 -3.83 -1.42
C ILE A 225 -22.35 -2.77 -2.25
N HIS A 226 -21.66 -1.79 -2.84
CA HIS A 226 -22.29 -0.82 -3.75
C HIS A 226 -22.94 -1.43 -4.98
N SER A 227 -22.50 -2.63 -5.41
CA SER A 227 -23.13 -3.34 -6.53
C SER A 227 -24.56 -3.79 -6.23
N VAL A 228 -24.91 -3.95 -4.96
CA VAL A 228 -26.25 -4.35 -4.48
C VAL A 228 -26.96 -3.25 -3.71
N GLU A 229 -26.22 -2.40 -3.00
CA GLU A 229 -26.71 -1.27 -2.22
C GLU A 229 -25.95 0.02 -2.61
N PRO A 230 -26.35 0.69 -3.71
CA PRO A 230 -25.61 1.84 -4.26
C PRO A 230 -25.49 3.05 -3.32
N ASN A 231 -26.36 3.13 -2.31
CA ASN A 231 -26.36 4.22 -1.32
C ASN A 231 -25.66 3.83 0.00
N TYR A 232 -24.98 2.68 0.05
CA TYR A 232 -24.25 2.25 1.24
C TYR A 232 -23.17 3.28 1.60
N ILE A 233 -23.11 3.60 2.90
CA ILE A 233 -22.09 4.49 3.47
C ILE A 233 -21.44 3.70 4.60
N ALA A 234 -20.16 3.37 4.42
CA ALA A 234 -19.39 2.71 5.45
C ALA A 234 -19.39 3.54 6.74
N ASN A 235 -19.66 2.88 7.87
CA ASN A 235 -19.64 3.55 9.16
C ASN A 235 -18.22 4.06 9.46
N PRO A 236 -18.02 5.37 9.71
CA PRO A 236 -16.70 5.91 10.02
C PRO A 236 -16.16 5.47 11.40
N THR A 237 -16.99 4.89 12.28
CA THR A 237 -16.57 4.42 13.60
C THR A 237 -16.40 2.90 13.63
N GLY A 238 -15.15 2.43 13.58
CA GLY A 238 -14.76 1.00 13.63
C GLY A 238 -13.46 0.75 12.87
N SER A 239 -12.85 -0.45 12.98
CA SER A 239 -11.91 -0.88 11.93
C SER A 239 -12.66 -0.81 10.63
N ALA A 240 -12.21 0.03 9.69
CA ALA A 240 -12.87 0.17 8.40
C ALA A 240 -13.17 -1.22 7.82
N PHE A 241 -12.20 -2.15 7.88
CA PHE A 241 -12.37 -3.50 7.36
C PHE A 241 -13.45 -4.32 8.09
N ALA A 242 -13.35 -4.47 9.41
CA ALA A 242 -14.25 -5.38 10.14
C ALA A 242 -15.71 -4.92 10.13
N GLY A 243 -15.94 -3.59 10.18
CA GLY A 243 -17.28 -3.01 10.05
C GLY A 243 -17.88 -3.27 8.67
N ILE A 244 -17.12 -3.02 7.61
CA ILE A 244 -17.55 -3.32 6.23
C ILE A 244 -17.81 -4.82 6.05
N ALA A 245 -16.97 -5.69 6.64
CA ALA A 245 -17.16 -7.13 6.60
C ALA A 245 -18.46 -7.56 7.31
N THR A 246 -18.82 -6.94 8.45
CA THR A 246 -20.11 -7.15 9.10
C THR A 246 -21.27 -6.82 8.17
N ASP A 247 -21.22 -5.66 7.52
CA ASP A 247 -22.29 -5.20 6.63
C ASP A 247 -22.42 -6.09 5.39
N ILE A 248 -21.31 -6.50 4.78
CA ILE A 248 -21.31 -7.45 3.66
C ILE A 248 -21.87 -8.80 4.09
N SER A 249 -21.45 -9.33 5.23
CA SER A 249 -21.97 -10.60 5.74
C SER A 249 -23.48 -10.53 5.97
N ALA A 250 -24.00 -9.38 6.41
CA ALA A 250 -25.44 -9.15 6.59
C ALA A 250 -26.21 -9.02 5.27
N VAL A 251 -25.63 -8.38 4.25
CA VAL A 251 -26.30 -8.10 2.97
C VAL A 251 -26.15 -9.24 1.95
N LEU A 252 -24.94 -9.79 1.83
CA LEU A 252 -24.56 -10.78 0.81
C LEU A 252 -24.35 -12.19 1.39
N GLY A 253 -24.20 -12.31 2.71
CA GLY A 253 -23.89 -13.57 3.39
C GLY A 253 -22.39 -13.80 3.60
N ARG A 254 -22.05 -14.62 4.60
CA ARG A 254 -20.66 -14.95 4.97
C ARG A 254 -19.89 -15.58 3.82
N ASP A 255 -20.50 -16.50 3.08
CA ASP A 255 -19.81 -17.22 1.99
C ASP A 255 -19.34 -16.26 0.90
N GLU A 256 -20.12 -15.23 0.58
CA GLU A 256 -19.69 -14.24 -0.41
C GLU A 256 -18.64 -13.27 0.11
N LEU A 257 -18.67 -12.93 1.40
CA LEU A 257 -17.55 -12.23 2.04
C LEU A 257 -16.25 -13.05 1.93
N VAL A 258 -16.29 -14.33 2.30
CA VAL A 258 -15.13 -15.22 2.22
C VAL A 258 -14.65 -15.35 0.78
N ASN A 259 -15.54 -15.56 -0.19
CA ASN A 259 -15.18 -15.63 -1.61
C ASN A 259 -14.53 -14.33 -2.11
N ALA A 260 -15.04 -13.16 -1.69
CA ALA A 260 -14.45 -11.88 -2.04
C ALA A 260 -13.02 -11.76 -1.50
N ILE A 261 -12.77 -12.24 -0.28
CA ILE A 261 -11.44 -12.22 0.33
C ILE A 261 -10.49 -13.18 -0.38
N VAL A 262 -10.92 -14.42 -0.62
CA VAL A 262 -10.14 -15.44 -1.36
C VAL A 262 -9.73 -14.90 -2.72
N LYS A 263 -10.65 -14.31 -3.49
CA LYS A 263 -10.36 -13.77 -4.82
C LYS A 263 -9.28 -12.69 -4.83
N VAL A 264 -9.19 -11.88 -3.78
CA VAL A 264 -8.21 -10.79 -3.70
C VAL A 264 -6.83 -11.30 -3.31
N ILE A 265 -6.80 -12.30 -2.43
CA ILE A 265 -5.56 -12.82 -1.83
C ILE A 265 -4.95 -13.93 -2.68
N ASP A 266 -5.77 -14.90 -3.09
CA ASP A 266 -5.37 -16.07 -3.87
C ASP A 266 -5.67 -15.85 -5.36
N SER A 267 -4.93 -14.90 -5.95
CA SER A 267 -5.01 -14.65 -7.40
C SER A 267 -4.49 -15.86 -8.18
N PRO A 268 -5.13 -16.30 -9.30
CA PRO A 268 -4.71 -17.46 -10.09
C PRO A 268 -3.27 -17.48 -10.59
N GLN A 269 -2.60 -16.33 -10.61
CA GLN A 269 -1.19 -16.18 -11.00
C GLN A 269 -0.22 -16.55 -9.87
N GLY A 270 -0.72 -16.72 -8.64
CA GLY A 270 0.08 -16.86 -7.44
C GLY A 270 0.73 -15.55 -7.00
N VAL A 271 1.02 -15.42 -5.71
CA VAL A 271 1.86 -14.35 -5.16
C VAL A 271 3.04 -14.98 -4.44
N GLU A 272 4.24 -14.47 -4.71
CA GLU A 272 5.48 -14.97 -4.10
C GLU A 272 5.83 -14.14 -2.86
N PRO A 273 6.46 -14.75 -1.84
CA PRO A 273 6.91 -14.03 -0.66
C PRO A 273 7.90 -12.92 -1.01
N THR A 274 7.73 -11.75 -0.39
CA THR A 274 8.66 -10.63 -0.54
C THR A 274 9.99 -10.90 0.17
N LYS A 275 11.03 -10.10 -0.12
CA LYS A 275 12.30 -10.17 0.61
C LYS A 275 12.10 -9.94 2.10
N ALA A 276 11.20 -9.05 2.50
CA ALA A 276 10.85 -8.86 3.90
C ALA A 276 10.27 -10.14 4.53
N HIS A 277 9.42 -10.91 3.85
CA HIS A 277 8.91 -12.18 4.39
C HIS A 277 10.03 -13.19 4.61
N VAL A 278 10.86 -13.42 3.58
CA VAL A 278 11.99 -14.36 3.63
C VAL A 278 12.94 -13.99 4.78
N LYS A 279 13.34 -12.73 4.88
CA LYS A 279 14.21 -12.28 5.98
C LYS A 279 13.52 -12.33 7.34
N SER A 280 12.22 -12.08 7.40
CA SER A 280 11.49 -12.17 8.67
C SER A 280 11.57 -13.59 9.25
N VAL A 281 11.36 -14.61 8.44
CA VAL A 281 11.37 -16.01 8.89
C VAL A 281 12.78 -16.53 9.17
N GLU A 282 13.82 -15.91 8.60
CA GLU A 282 15.21 -16.18 8.94
C GLU A 282 15.62 -15.52 10.27
N LEU A 283 15.13 -14.30 10.54
CA LEU A 283 15.61 -13.47 11.64
C LEU A 283 14.81 -13.67 12.93
N PHE A 284 13.52 -13.98 12.85
CA PHE A 284 12.63 -14.09 13.99
C PHE A 284 12.18 -15.52 14.22
N GLU A 285 12.38 -16.02 15.44
CA GLU A 285 11.88 -17.34 15.83
C GLU A 285 10.34 -17.34 15.94
N GLN A 286 9.74 -16.22 16.37
CA GLN A 286 8.28 -16.09 16.47
C GLN A 286 7.79 -14.88 15.68
N ILE A 287 6.76 -15.11 14.86
CA ILE A 287 6.11 -14.10 14.04
C ILE A 287 4.62 -14.12 14.35
N ILE A 288 4.08 -12.97 14.74
CA ILE A 288 2.64 -12.73 14.90
C ILE A 288 2.17 -11.90 13.71
N THR A 289 1.03 -12.26 13.11
CA THR A 289 0.44 -11.50 12.02
C THR A 289 -1.08 -11.47 12.07
N THR A 290 -1.67 -10.40 11.54
CA THR A 290 -3.10 -10.27 11.27
C THR A 290 -3.42 -10.51 9.79
N ASN A 291 -2.43 -10.93 8.99
CA ASN A 291 -2.62 -11.14 7.56
C ASN A 291 -3.31 -12.48 7.30
N TYR A 292 -4.24 -12.48 6.34
CA TYR A 292 -4.93 -13.69 5.91
C TYR A 292 -4.14 -14.48 4.86
N ASP A 293 -3.23 -13.82 4.13
CA ASP A 293 -2.40 -14.40 3.07
C ASP A 293 -1.39 -15.44 3.59
N SER A 294 -0.93 -16.33 2.70
CA SER A 294 -0.01 -17.43 3.05
C SER A 294 1.46 -17.14 2.70
N LEU A 295 1.87 -15.86 2.63
CA LEU A 295 3.21 -15.48 2.19
C LEU A 295 4.30 -15.84 3.22
N PHE A 296 4.00 -15.83 4.52
CA PHE A 296 4.97 -16.28 5.53
C PHE A 296 5.18 -17.79 5.47
N GLU A 297 4.11 -18.56 5.27
CA GLU A 297 4.15 -19.99 5.07
C GLU A 297 4.97 -20.35 3.82
N ALA A 298 4.72 -19.65 2.71
CA ALA A 298 5.51 -19.80 1.49
C ALA A 298 7.00 -19.47 1.72
N ALA A 299 7.31 -18.42 2.49
CA ALA A 299 8.69 -18.08 2.85
C ALA A 299 9.36 -19.17 3.69
N ILE A 300 8.68 -19.69 4.72
CA ILE A 300 9.16 -20.81 5.57
C ILE A 300 9.47 -22.03 4.69
N LEU A 301 8.55 -22.40 3.81
CA LEU A 301 8.71 -23.53 2.89
C LEU A 301 9.88 -23.31 1.92
N SER A 302 10.04 -22.11 1.36
CA SER A 302 11.09 -21.79 0.40
C SER A 302 12.51 -21.95 0.97
N LEU A 303 12.66 -21.74 2.28
CA LEU A 303 13.92 -21.89 3.00
C LEU A 303 14.11 -23.29 3.61
N GLY A 304 13.12 -24.18 3.49
CA GLY A 304 13.14 -25.49 4.12
C GLY A 304 13.15 -25.43 5.65
N LEU A 305 12.65 -24.33 6.24
CA LEU A 305 12.52 -24.17 7.67
C LEU A 305 11.33 -24.98 8.19
N LYS A 306 11.39 -25.38 9.46
CA LYS A 306 10.24 -25.96 10.17
C LYS A 306 9.72 -24.92 11.14
N SER A 307 8.45 -24.55 11.01
CA SER A 307 7.77 -23.61 11.89
C SER A 307 6.34 -24.11 12.10
N ASP A 308 5.91 -24.15 13.36
CA ASP A 308 4.52 -24.48 13.66
C ASP A 308 3.64 -23.28 13.34
N THR A 309 2.48 -23.50 12.72
CA THR A 309 1.55 -22.42 12.38
C THR A 309 0.29 -22.50 13.24
N PHE A 310 0.02 -21.44 14.00
CA PHE A 310 -1.12 -21.32 14.89
C PHE A 310 -2.09 -20.27 14.36
N TYR A 311 -3.30 -20.68 13.97
CA TYR A 311 -4.34 -19.79 13.41
C TYR A 311 -5.74 -20.05 13.98
N SER A 312 -5.86 -21.00 14.89
CA SER A 312 -7.08 -21.42 15.57
C SER A 312 -6.82 -21.60 17.05
N GLU A 313 -7.85 -21.94 17.83
CA GLU A 313 -7.64 -22.41 19.19
C GLU A 313 -6.78 -23.68 19.20
N PHE A 314 -5.98 -23.83 20.24
CA PHE A 314 -5.12 -24.99 20.44
C PHE A 314 -4.92 -25.28 21.94
N ASP A 315 -4.46 -26.49 22.24
CA ASP A 315 -4.01 -26.88 23.58
C ASP A 315 -2.49 -26.98 23.60
N GLY A 316 -1.85 -26.43 24.64
CA GLY A 316 -0.40 -26.47 24.84
C GLY A 316 0.24 -25.09 24.86
N GLU A 317 1.55 -25.05 24.58
CA GLU A 317 2.35 -23.82 24.53
C GLU A 317 2.76 -23.52 23.08
N ILE A 318 2.87 -22.24 22.74
CA ILE A 318 3.40 -21.84 21.43
C ILE A 318 4.87 -22.27 21.35
N SER A 319 5.21 -22.98 20.28
CA SER A 319 6.58 -23.45 20.09
C SER A 319 7.57 -22.30 19.87
N LYS A 320 8.86 -22.59 20.05
CA LYS A 320 9.93 -21.60 19.89
C LYS A 320 9.98 -21.03 18.47
N GLN A 321 9.77 -21.88 17.47
CA GLN A 321 9.70 -21.51 16.05
C GLN A 321 8.25 -21.55 15.59
N ALA A 322 7.59 -20.39 15.58
CA ALA A 322 6.15 -20.32 15.35
C ALA A 322 5.72 -19.13 14.49
N LEU A 323 4.78 -19.41 13.58
CA LEU A 323 3.97 -18.41 12.89
C LEU A 323 2.58 -18.37 13.53
N ILE A 324 2.13 -17.20 13.98
CA ILE A 324 0.89 -17.01 14.71
C ILE A 324 0.00 -16.05 13.92
N LYS A 325 -1.11 -16.55 13.36
CA LYS A 325 -2.05 -15.79 12.54
C LYS A 325 -3.33 -15.51 13.32
N LEU A 326 -3.42 -14.31 13.87
CA LEU A 326 -4.48 -13.93 14.82
C LEU A 326 -5.88 -14.02 14.21
N HIS A 327 -6.02 -13.68 12.93
CA HIS A 327 -7.33 -13.61 12.26
C HIS A 327 -7.64 -14.84 11.40
N GLY A 328 -6.87 -15.92 11.53
CA GLY A 328 -7.02 -17.11 10.68
C GLY A 328 -6.15 -17.06 9.43
N THR A 329 -6.39 -18.00 8.52
CA THR A 329 -5.65 -18.15 7.27
C THR A 329 -6.57 -18.45 6.10
N ILE A 330 -6.19 -18.03 4.89
CA ILE A 330 -6.96 -18.32 3.68
C ILE A 330 -6.95 -19.80 3.30
N ASP A 331 -5.93 -20.55 3.72
CA ASP A 331 -5.84 -22.01 3.51
C ASP A 331 -6.89 -22.80 4.31
N ASP A 332 -7.43 -22.20 5.38
CA ASP A 332 -8.58 -22.70 6.13
C ASP A 332 -9.59 -21.56 6.32
N PRO A 333 -10.49 -21.33 5.35
CA PRO A 333 -11.47 -20.25 5.40
C PRO A 333 -12.39 -20.30 6.61
N THR A 334 -12.56 -21.47 7.25
CA THR A 334 -13.38 -21.61 8.46
C THR A 334 -12.74 -20.95 9.68
N SER A 335 -11.42 -20.77 9.66
CA SER A 335 -10.65 -20.06 10.68
C SER A 335 -10.72 -18.53 10.56
N LEU A 336 -11.31 -17.97 9.51
CA LEU A 336 -11.25 -16.53 9.29
C LEU A 336 -12.12 -15.74 10.30
N LEU A 337 -11.49 -14.80 11.01
CA LEU A 337 -12.16 -13.77 11.82
C LEU A 337 -12.27 -12.49 10.99
N LEU A 338 -13.48 -12.14 10.56
CA LEU A 338 -13.70 -11.09 9.56
C LEU A 338 -14.57 -9.95 10.07
N THR A 339 -15.70 -10.30 10.69
CA THR A 339 -16.68 -9.34 11.19
C THR A 339 -16.25 -8.73 12.51
N GLU A 340 -16.84 -7.59 12.88
CA GLU A 340 -16.56 -6.94 14.18
C GLU A 340 -16.82 -7.88 15.36
N SER A 341 -17.91 -8.64 15.32
CA SER A 341 -18.25 -9.58 16.39
C SER A 341 -17.22 -10.70 16.52
N GLU A 342 -16.67 -11.20 15.41
CA GLU A 342 -15.68 -12.27 15.43
C GLU A 342 -14.34 -11.78 15.97
N VAL A 343 -13.87 -10.63 15.48
CA VAL A 343 -12.64 -9.99 15.98
C VAL A 343 -12.78 -9.61 17.46
N PHE A 344 -13.96 -9.10 17.86
CA PHE A 344 -14.23 -8.75 19.26
C PHE A 344 -14.28 -9.99 20.18
N MET A 345 -14.78 -11.12 19.70
CA MET A 345 -14.87 -12.37 20.48
C MET A 345 -13.62 -13.26 20.37
N PHE A 346 -12.52 -12.76 19.81
CA PHE A 346 -11.30 -13.54 19.60
C PHE A 346 -10.80 -14.20 20.90
N ASP A 347 -10.68 -13.45 22.00
CA ASP A 347 -10.31 -13.97 23.33
C ASP A 347 -11.24 -15.05 23.88
N LYS A 348 -12.51 -15.07 23.46
CA LYS A 348 -13.48 -16.09 23.90
C LYS A 348 -13.49 -17.31 23.00
N THR A 349 -13.19 -17.12 21.71
CA THR A 349 -13.16 -18.19 20.72
C THR A 349 -11.82 -18.90 20.67
N ARG A 350 -10.74 -18.23 21.07
CA ARG A 350 -9.37 -18.74 21.12
C ARG A 350 -8.63 -18.28 22.40
N PRO A 351 -9.18 -18.50 23.60
CA PRO A 351 -8.56 -18.08 24.85
C PRO A 351 -7.09 -18.50 25.04
N ASN A 352 -6.68 -19.72 24.66
CA ASN A 352 -5.28 -20.13 24.89
C ASN A 352 -4.33 -19.37 23.94
N LEU A 353 -4.69 -19.27 22.66
CA LEU A 353 -3.95 -18.45 21.70
C LEU A 353 -3.86 -16.97 22.13
N TRP A 354 -4.95 -16.41 22.64
CA TRP A 354 -4.96 -15.04 23.15
C TRP A 354 -4.00 -14.86 24.33
N ALA A 355 -4.07 -15.76 25.32
CA ALA A 355 -3.21 -15.70 26.50
C ALA A 355 -1.72 -15.83 26.14
N GLU A 356 -1.36 -16.79 25.29
CA GLU A 356 0.03 -17.00 24.86
C GLU A 356 0.58 -15.80 24.08
N VAL A 357 -0.24 -15.19 23.21
CA VAL A 357 0.15 -13.97 22.50
C VAL A 357 0.38 -12.81 23.47
N LEU A 358 -0.48 -12.64 24.48
CA LEU A 358 -0.26 -11.62 25.52
C LEU A 358 1.04 -11.87 26.29
N ASP A 359 1.37 -13.11 26.61
CA ASP A 359 2.61 -13.46 27.30
C ASP A 359 3.85 -13.20 26.44
N ILE A 360 3.78 -13.51 25.14
CA ILE A 360 4.85 -13.17 24.18
C ILE A 360 5.05 -11.66 24.10
N LEU A 361 3.98 -10.87 23.99
CA LEU A 361 4.05 -9.40 23.90
C LEU A 361 4.61 -8.73 25.17
N GLN A 362 4.46 -9.37 26.33
CA GLN A 362 4.96 -8.88 27.61
C GLN A 362 6.39 -9.33 27.93
N SER A 363 6.83 -10.47 27.39
CA SER A 363 8.13 -11.07 27.70
C SER A 363 9.24 -10.73 26.71
N LYS A 364 8.89 -10.41 25.46
CA LYS A 364 9.85 -10.16 24.37
C LYS A 364 9.87 -8.71 23.90
N ILE A 365 10.94 -8.34 23.20
CA ILE A 365 10.99 -7.10 22.44
C ILE A 365 10.09 -7.24 21.21
N VAL A 366 9.05 -6.41 21.12
CA VAL A 366 8.08 -6.44 20.03
C VAL A 366 8.55 -5.55 18.87
N VAL A 367 8.72 -6.12 17.69
CA VAL A 367 9.11 -5.39 16.47
C VAL A 367 7.91 -5.33 15.54
N VAL A 368 7.25 -4.17 15.47
CA VAL A 368 6.02 -3.98 14.68
C VAL A 368 6.39 -3.46 13.29
N VAL A 369 6.02 -4.19 12.24
CA VAL A 369 6.37 -3.88 10.84
C VAL A 369 5.15 -3.99 9.93
N GLY A 370 4.89 -2.97 9.11
CA GLY A 370 3.80 -3.00 8.13
C GLY A 370 2.39 -3.07 8.73
N ALA A 371 2.25 -2.84 10.04
CA ALA A 371 0.98 -2.88 10.76
C ALA A 371 0.50 -1.48 11.13
N SER A 372 -0.81 -1.27 11.08
CA SER A 372 -1.42 -0.05 11.60
C SER A 372 -1.61 -0.16 13.10
N LEU A 373 -0.99 0.72 13.88
CA LEU A 373 -1.27 0.80 15.33
C LEU A 373 -2.72 1.22 15.65
N HIS A 374 -3.53 1.54 14.64
CA HIS A 374 -4.96 1.81 14.77
C HIS A 374 -5.83 0.57 14.49
N ASP A 375 -5.25 -0.58 14.10
CA ASP A 375 -5.99 -1.83 13.98
C ASP A 375 -6.58 -2.23 15.35
N PRO A 376 -7.89 -2.48 15.48
CA PRO A 376 -8.51 -2.77 16.77
C PRO A 376 -7.95 -4.00 17.48
N SER A 377 -7.47 -4.99 16.75
CA SER A 377 -6.86 -6.20 17.32
C SER A 377 -5.53 -5.85 17.96
N ILE A 378 -4.72 -5.03 17.29
CA ILE A 378 -3.46 -4.50 17.84
C ILE A 378 -3.75 -3.59 19.03
N VAL A 379 -4.71 -2.66 18.89
CA VAL A 379 -5.11 -1.76 19.98
C VAL A 379 -5.51 -2.57 21.20
N ARG A 380 -6.35 -3.59 21.02
CA ARG A 380 -6.81 -4.45 22.09
C ARG A 380 -5.65 -5.23 22.74
N LEU A 381 -4.86 -5.94 21.93
CA LEU A 381 -3.71 -6.72 22.42
C LEU A 381 -2.72 -5.87 23.19
N PHE A 382 -2.33 -4.71 22.66
CA PHE A 382 -1.33 -3.84 23.28
C PHE A 382 -1.89 -3.08 24.49
N THR A 383 -3.21 -2.88 24.56
CA THR A 383 -3.86 -2.34 25.76
C THR A 383 -3.98 -3.39 26.88
N GLU A 384 -4.22 -4.66 26.54
CA GLU A 384 -4.29 -5.75 27.52
C GLU A 384 -2.89 -6.22 27.96
N ALA A 385 -1.90 -6.17 27.07
CA ALA A 385 -0.49 -6.43 27.37
C ALA A 385 0.09 -5.24 28.15
N ASN A 386 0.10 -5.33 29.49
CA ASN A 386 0.44 -4.20 30.37
C ASN A 386 1.89 -3.69 30.31
N ASN A 387 2.80 -4.37 29.59
CA ASN A 387 4.25 -4.07 29.59
C ASN A 387 4.91 -4.27 28.21
N VAL A 388 4.22 -3.90 27.12
CA VAL A 388 4.85 -3.95 25.79
C VAL A 388 6.09 -3.06 25.76
N LYS A 389 7.17 -3.54 25.13
CA LYS A 389 8.37 -2.76 24.82
C LYS A 389 8.87 -3.15 23.43
N GLY A 390 9.29 -2.17 22.64
CA GLY A 390 10.02 -2.49 21.41
C GLY A 390 10.09 -1.37 20.40
N TYR A 391 9.80 -1.69 19.14
CA TYR A 391 10.05 -0.82 17.99
C TYR A 391 8.88 -0.82 17.01
N PHE A 392 8.56 0.36 16.49
CA PHE A 392 7.57 0.54 15.42
C PHE A 392 8.25 1.04 14.15
N ILE A 393 8.19 0.22 13.10
CA ILE A 393 8.84 0.46 11.82
C ILE A 393 7.78 0.92 10.82
N SER A 394 7.91 2.15 10.36
CA SER A 394 7.03 2.72 9.33
C SER A 394 7.78 3.80 8.56
N PRO A 395 7.57 3.96 7.23
CA PRO A 395 8.24 5.02 6.46
C PRO A 395 7.95 6.42 7.01
N GLU A 396 6.74 6.62 7.53
CA GLU A 396 6.28 7.87 8.09
C GLU A 396 5.51 7.65 9.39
N LEU A 397 5.60 8.63 10.30
CA LEU A 397 4.82 8.66 11.52
C LEU A 397 3.64 9.62 11.34
N LEU A 398 2.44 9.08 11.14
CA LEU A 398 1.22 9.89 11.04
C LEU A 398 1.03 10.71 12.32
N LYS A 399 0.49 11.94 12.22
CA LYS A 399 0.31 12.84 13.37
C LYS A 399 -0.51 12.24 14.53
N SER A 400 -1.35 11.24 14.26
CA SER A 400 -2.19 10.53 15.24
C SER A 400 -1.46 9.42 15.99
N THR A 401 -0.26 9.03 15.56
CA THR A 401 0.45 7.84 16.02
C THR A 401 1.47 8.07 17.15
N PRO A 402 2.13 9.24 17.32
CA PRO A 402 3.20 9.43 18.33
C PRO A 402 2.79 9.10 19.76
N GLU A 403 1.62 9.57 20.20
CA GLU A 403 1.13 9.31 21.56
C GLU A 403 0.89 7.82 21.82
N ARG A 404 0.48 7.08 20.78
CA ARG A 404 0.25 5.64 20.85
C ARG A 404 1.56 4.85 20.90
N VAL A 405 2.53 5.21 20.07
CA VAL A 405 3.90 4.67 20.10
C VAL A 405 4.49 4.85 21.50
N LYS A 406 4.34 6.04 22.08
CA LYS A 406 4.80 6.34 23.44
C LYS A 406 4.03 5.57 24.51
N ALA A 407 2.70 5.48 24.41
CA ALA A 407 1.84 4.77 25.36
C ALA A 407 2.18 3.28 25.47
N TRP A 408 2.63 2.66 24.37
CA TRP A 408 3.05 1.26 24.32
C TRP A 408 4.57 1.07 24.37
N ASN A 409 5.32 2.10 24.81
CA ASN A 409 6.77 2.06 24.98
C ASN A 409 7.52 1.49 23.75
N LEU A 410 7.05 1.89 22.56
CA LEU A 410 7.67 1.59 21.28
C LEU A 410 8.59 2.74 20.88
N ASN A 411 9.71 2.41 20.24
CA ASN A 411 10.59 3.38 19.61
C ASN A 411 10.33 3.40 18.10
N PHE A 412 10.11 4.58 17.53
CA PHE A 412 9.88 4.73 16.10
C PHE A 412 11.18 4.63 15.30
N ILE A 413 11.17 3.83 14.22
CA ILE A 413 12.24 3.74 13.24
C ILE A 413 11.66 4.09 11.86
N PRO A 414 12.11 5.19 11.21
CA PRO A 414 11.64 5.58 9.89
C PRO A 414 12.26 4.71 8.80
N ALA A 415 11.57 3.65 8.39
CA ALA A 415 11.99 2.75 7.31
C ALA A 415 10.79 1.98 6.75
N ASP A 416 10.87 1.55 5.49
CA ASP A 416 9.97 0.52 4.97
C ASP A 416 10.41 -0.90 5.42
N ALA A 417 9.54 -1.88 5.21
CA ALA A 417 9.75 -3.24 5.69
C ALA A 417 10.97 -3.90 5.03
N ASP A 418 11.18 -3.71 3.73
CA ASP A 418 12.28 -4.33 2.99
C ASP A 418 13.64 -3.71 3.38
N GLU A 419 13.69 -2.38 3.53
CA GLU A 419 14.88 -1.65 4.00
C GLU A 419 15.25 -2.09 5.42
N PHE A 420 14.28 -2.09 6.33
CA PHE A 420 14.50 -2.49 7.71
C PHE A 420 14.98 -3.94 7.83
N MET A 421 14.26 -4.90 7.22
CA MET A 421 14.63 -6.32 7.27
C MET A 421 16.00 -6.56 6.63
N SER A 422 16.31 -5.86 5.55
CA SER A 422 17.62 -5.97 4.91
C SER A 422 18.74 -5.47 5.80
N LYS A 423 18.55 -4.30 6.44
CA LYS A 423 19.53 -3.76 7.37
C LYS A 423 19.72 -4.67 8.58
N LEU A 424 18.63 -5.15 9.17
CA LEU A 424 18.68 -6.05 10.32
C LEU A 424 19.43 -7.35 9.98
N HIS A 425 19.18 -7.92 8.80
CA HIS A 425 19.92 -9.07 8.30
C HIS A 425 21.42 -8.78 8.17
N GLU A 426 21.86 -7.64 7.64
CA GLU A 426 23.28 -7.25 7.57
C GLU A 426 23.96 -7.21 8.95
N TYR A 427 23.25 -6.75 9.99
CA TYR A 427 23.79 -6.71 11.36
C TYR A 427 23.91 -8.09 12.02
N ILE A 428 23.09 -9.04 11.59
CA ILE A 428 23.00 -10.39 12.17
C ILE A 428 23.89 -11.37 11.42
N ASN A 429 23.93 -11.26 10.08
CA ASN A 429 24.69 -12.11 9.17
C ASN A 429 25.69 -11.26 8.34
N PRO A 430 26.74 -10.69 8.96
CA PRO A 430 27.66 -9.76 8.28
C PRO A 430 28.59 -10.41 7.24
N GLU A 431 28.59 -11.74 7.10
CA GLU A 431 29.53 -12.51 6.26
C GLU A 431 28.88 -13.28 5.09
N GLN A 432 27.63 -12.95 4.72
CA GLN A 432 27.01 -13.32 3.44
C GLN A 432 26.87 -12.09 2.55
#